data_AF-A0A7S0RNH0-F1
#
_entry.id   AF-A0A7S0RNH0-F1
#
_cell.length_a   1.000
_cell.length_b   1.000
_cell.length_c   1.000
_cell.angle_alpha   90.00
_cell.angle_beta   90.00
_cell.angle_gamma   90.00
#
_symmetry.space_group_name_H-M   'P 1'
#
loop_
_entity.id
_entity.type
_entity.pdbx_description
1 polymer ?
#
loop_
_entity_poly.entity_id
_entity_poly.type
_entity_poly.pdbx_seq_one_letter_code
_entity_poly.pdbx_strand_id
1 'polypeptide(L)'
;RKDSGHMPVRIVMSRTLDLPEDAALWDVSVAPTIVATQRGARTSFQAKLRARGVEVVEFDFLTPESVADYCYARGFLQCFWECGGTLAAPCISSAVTHKLLAFVAPKIIGGARAPTPVGELGFVEMTQAVQVVDYSWQQVGPDLMMCGYLPASGGLAALAAE
;
A
#
# COMPACT_ATOMS: atom_id res chain seq x y z
N ARG A 1 0.81 1.30 -25.51
CA ARG A 1 0.71 -0.12 -25.08
C ARG A 1 -0.69 -0.57 -25.47
N LYS A 2 -0.85 -1.67 -26.20
CA LYS A 2 -2.18 -2.19 -26.55
C LYS A 2 -2.82 -2.79 -25.29
N ASP A 3 -4.01 -2.30 -24.97
CA ASP A 3 -4.86 -2.65 -23.83
C ASP A 3 -5.46 -4.06 -23.96
N SER A 4 -4.65 -5.10 -23.83
CA SER A 4 -5.18 -6.38 -23.32
C SER A 4 -5.35 -6.19 -21.83
N GLY A 5 -6.57 -5.82 -21.41
CA GLY A 5 -6.97 -5.36 -20.08
C GLY A 5 -6.64 -6.33 -18.94
N HIS A 6 -5.38 -6.39 -18.56
CA HIS A 6 -4.94 -7.07 -17.36
C HIS A 6 -5.24 -6.17 -16.16
N MET A 7 -6.30 -6.49 -15.45
CA MET A 7 -6.61 -5.82 -14.19
C MET A 7 -5.67 -6.35 -13.10
N PRO A 8 -4.99 -5.47 -12.34
CA PRO A 8 -4.15 -5.93 -11.24
C PRO A 8 -5.01 -6.60 -10.16
N VAL A 9 -4.43 -7.58 -9.46
CA VAL A 9 -5.06 -8.15 -8.27
C VAL A 9 -5.18 -7.05 -7.21
N ARG A 10 -6.35 -6.92 -6.61
CA ARG A 10 -6.61 -5.97 -5.53
C ARG A 10 -6.37 -6.66 -4.19
N ILE A 11 -5.55 -6.06 -3.32
CA ILE A 11 -5.33 -6.58 -1.98
C ILE A 11 -5.84 -5.57 -0.96
N VAL A 12 -6.79 -6.00 -0.13
CA VAL A 12 -7.33 -5.18 0.97
C VAL A 12 -6.76 -5.71 2.28
N MET A 13 -6.03 -4.87 3.00
CA MET A 13 -5.56 -5.17 4.35
C MET A 13 -6.54 -4.65 5.38
N SER A 14 -7.08 -5.54 6.22
CA SER A 14 -7.90 -5.14 7.36
C SER A 14 -7.82 -6.15 8.50
N ARG A 15 -7.37 -5.69 9.67
CA ARG A 15 -7.21 -6.55 10.87
C ARG A 15 -8.54 -6.98 11.47
N THR A 16 -9.56 -6.12 11.40
CA THR A 16 -10.86 -6.36 12.06
C THR A 16 -11.96 -6.75 11.08
N LEU A 17 -11.74 -6.52 9.78
CA LEU A 17 -12.76 -6.56 8.74
C LEU A 17 -13.96 -5.66 9.04
N ASP A 18 -13.73 -4.51 9.69
CA ASP A 18 -14.70 -3.42 9.74
C ASP A 18 -14.74 -2.71 8.39
N LEU A 19 -15.35 -3.38 7.42
CA LEU A 19 -15.47 -2.96 6.04
C LEU A 19 -16.95 -3.02 5.64
N PRO A 20 -17.39 -2.14 4.73
CA PRO A 20 -18.76 -2.18 4.23
C PRO A 20 -19.05 -3.49 3.50
N GLU A 21 -20.20 -4.10 3.79
CA GLU A 21 -20.60 -5.36 3.15
C GLU A 21 -20.86 -5.18 1.64
N ASP A 22 -21.21 -3.97 1.21
CA ASP A 22 -21.59 -3.64 -0.18
C ASP A 22 -20.58 -2.70 -0.84
N ALA A 23 -19.29 -3.04 -0.77
CA ALA A 23 -18.24 -2.34 -1.51
C ALA A 23 -18.12 -2.88 -2.94
N ALA A 24 -17.87 -1.97 -3.91
CA ALA A 24 -17.53 -2.35 -5.28
C ALA A 24 -16.26 -3.23 -5.40
N LEU A 25 -15.40 -3.23 -4.37
CA LEU A 25 -14.22 -4.09 -4.27
C LEU A 25 -14.57 -5.59 -4.25
N TRP A 26 -15.78 -5.94 -3.83
CA TRP A 26 -16.23 -7.32 -3.71
C TRP A 26 -16.78 -7.91 -5.01
N ASP A 27 -16.94 -7.08 -6.05
CA ASP A 27 -17.22 -7.56 -7.40
C ASP A 27 -15.91 -8.05 -8.05
N VAL A 28 -15.68 -9.36 -7.96
CA VAL A 28 -14.49 -10.02 -8.50
C VAL A 28 -14.54 -10.22 -10.02
N SER A 29 -15.69 -9.95 -10.66
CA SER A 29 -15.79 -10.00 -12.13
C SER A 29 -15.02 -8.86 -12.80
N VAL A 30 -14.83 -7.74 -12.09
CA VAL A 30 -14.01 -6.61 -12.53
C VAL A 30 -12.51 -6.90 -12.38
N ALA A 31 -12.11 -7.42 -11.23
CA ALA A 31 -10.73 -7.78 -10.94
C ALA A 31 -10.66 -8.76 -9.76
N PRO A 32 -9.71 -9.72 -9.74
CA PRO A 32 -9.49 -10.57 -8.57
C PRO A 32 -9.24 -9.73 -7.31
N THR A 33 -9.84 -10.14 -6.20
CA THR A 33 -9.71 -9.45 -4.91
C THR A 33 -9.27 -10.44 -3.84
N ILE A 34 -8.24 -10.04 -3.10
CA ILE A 34 -7.73 -10.72 -1.92
C ILE A 34 -7.98 -9.83 -0.71
N VAL A 35 -8.47 -10.40 0.38
CA VAL A 35 -8.56 -9.76 1.69
C VAL A 35 -7.56 -10.42 2.63
N ALA A 36 -6.55 -9.66 3.03
CA ALA A 36 -5.59 -10.05 4.05
C ALA A 36 -6.09 -9.59 5.41
N THR A 37 -6.27 -10.53 6.35
CA THR A 37 -6.88 -10.25 7.65
C THR A 37 -6.17 -10.94 8.81
N GLN A 38 -6.42 -10.46 10.03
CA GLN A 38 -5.93 -11.09 11.25
C GLN A 38 -6.72 -12.39 11.48
N ARG A 39 -6.04 -13.47 11.89
CA ARG A 39 -6.69 -14.75 12.19
C ARG A 39 -7.86 -14.57 13.15
N GLY A 40 -9.00 -15.17 12.80
CA GLY A 40 -10.20 -15.15 13.62
C GLY A 40 -11.04 -13.86 13.51
N ALA A 41 -10.61 -12.88 12.73
CA ALA A 41 -11.38 -11.65 12.53
C ALA A 41 -12.70 -11.94 11.80
N ARG A 42 -13.83 -11.65 12.45
CA ARG A 42 -15.18 -11.58 11.86
C ARG A 42 -15.48 -12.73 10.86
N THR A 43 -15.30 -13.98 11.30
CA THR A 43 -15.35 -15.20 10.46
C THR A 43 -16.62 -15.32 9.60
N SER A 44 -17.76 -14.85 10.10
CA SER A 44 -19.02 -14.81 9.33
C SER A 44 -18.94 -13.90 8.11
N PHE A 45 -18.27 -12.75 8.22
CA PHE A 45 -18.03 -11.85 7.09
C PHE A 45 -16.98 -12.40 6.13
N GLN A 46 -15.94 -13.09 6.63
CA GLN A 46 -15.03 -13.83 5.76
C GLN A 46 -15.77 -14.88 4.91
N ALA A 47 -16.71 -15.62 5.49
CA ALA A 47 -17.52 -16.60 4.75
C ALA A 47 -18.37 -15.92 3.66
N LYS A 48 -18.97 -14.76 3.95
CA LYS A 48 -19.68 -13.95 2.94
C LYS A 48 -18.76 -13.52 1.79
N LEU A 49 -17.55 -13.06 2.09
CA LEU A 49 -16.56 -12.66 1.09
C LEU A 49 -16.14 -13.84 0.20
N ARG A 50 -15.82 -14.99 0.81
CA ARG A 50 -15.47 -16.22 0.08
C ARG A 50 -16.62 -16.70 -0.82
N ALA A 51 -17.87 -16.59 -0.37
CA ALA A 51 -19.05 -16.92 -1.17
C ALA A 51 -19.22 -16.00 -2.40
N ARG A 52 -18.65 -14.78 -2.37
CA ARG A 52 -18.59 -13.85 -3.51
C ARG A 52 -17.35 -14.07 -4.39
N GLY A 53 -16.53 -15.09 -4.12
CA GLY A 53 -15.30 -15.37 -4.86
C GLY A 53 -14.08 -14.55 -4.44
N VAL A 54 -14.19 -13.76 -3.35
CA VAL A 54 -13.05 -13.04 -2.78
C VAL A 54 -12.13 -14.03 -2.05
N GLU A 55 -10.84 -14.01 -2.35
CA GLU A 55 -9.85 -14.79 -1.60
C GLU A 55 -9.66 -14.14 -0.22
N VAL A 56 -9.73 -14.92 0.86
CA VAL A 56 -9.52 -14.41 2.22
C VAL A 56 -8.37 -15.17 2.87
N VAL A 57 -7.28 -14.45 3.13
CA VAL A 57 -6.03 -14.95 3.70
C VAL A 57 -5.89 -14.45 5.13
N GLU A 58 -5.70 -15.39 6.06
CA GLU A 58 -5.53 -15.08 7.47
C GLU A 58 -4.05 -15.09 7.87
N PHE A 59 -3.63 -14.05 8.57
CA PHE A 59 -2.30 -13.88 9.13
C PHE A 59 -2.37 -13.90 10.66
N ASP A 60 -1.39 -14.52 11.31
CA ASP A 60 -1.28 -14.47 12.78
C ASP A 60 -0.99 -13.05 13.26
N PHE A 61 -0.21 -12.29 12.49
CA PHE A 61 -0.01 -10.85 12.66
C PHE A 61 -0.01 -10.18 11.29
N LEU A 62 -1.03 -9.38 11.02
CA LEU A 62 -1.12 -8.66 9.75
C LEU A 62 -0.22 -7.41 9.76
N THR A 63 0.92 -7.52 9.09
CA THR A 63 1.91 -6.46 8.86
C THR A 63 2.16 -6.24 7.36
N PRO A 64 2.67 -5.07 6.93
CA PRO A 64 3.09 -4.87 5.54
C PRO A 64 4.11 -5.91 5.06
N GLU A 65 5.09 -6.27 5.90
CA GLU A 65 6.09 -7.31 5.62
C GLU A 65 5.42 -8.65 5.32
N SER A 66 4.51 -9.12 6.18
CA SER A 66 3.82 -10.39 5.97
C SER A 66 3.02 -10.43 4.65
N VAL A 67 2.45 -9.30 4.25
CA VAL A 67 1.72 -9.19 2.98
C VAL A 67 2.68 -9.12 1.80
N ALA A 68 3.81 -8.42 1.93
CA ALA A 68 4.85 -8.39 0.91
C ALA A 68 5.45 -9.79 0.67
N ASP A 69 5.73 -10.54 1.73
CA ASP A 69 6.21 -11.93 1.64
C ASP A 69 5.17 -12.84 0.98
N TYR A 70 3.88 -12.70 1.36
CA TYR A 70 2.79 -13.41 0.69
C TYR A 70 2.74 -13.07 -0.81
N CYS A 71 2.87 -11.79 -1.16
CA CYS A 71 2.88 -11.35 -2.56
C CYS A 71 4.06 -11.94 -3.33
N TYR A 72 5.25 -11.92 -2.74
CA TYR A 72 6.44 -12.54 -3.31
C TYR A 72 6.25 -14.03 -3.57
N ALA A 73 5.75 -14.78 -2.57
CA ALA A 73 5.50 -16.22 -2.70
C ALA A 73 4.44 -16.55 -3.77
N ARG A 74 3.52 -15.62 -4.05
CA ARG A 74 2.52 -15.72 -5.13
C ARG A 74 3.05 -15.30 -6.50
N GLY A 75 4.29 -14.81 -6.58
CA GLY A 75 4.90 -14.32 -7.81
C GLY A 75 4.49 -12.89 -8.19
N PHE A 76 3.91 -12.12 -7.27
CA PHE A 76 3.64 -10.71 -7.49
C PHE A 76 4.93 -9.90 -7.34
N LEU A 77 5.51 -9.53 -8.47
CA LEU A 77 6.80 -8.82 -8.53
C LEU A 77 6.68 -7.32 -8.25
N GLN A 78 5.48 -6.76 -8.36
CA GLN A 78 5.23 -5.34 -8.17
C GLN A 78 3.92 -5.14 -7.42
N CYS A 79 4.00 -4.46 -6.28
CA CYS A 79 2.84 -4.08 -5.47
C CYS A 79 2.73 -2.56 -5.45
N PHE A 80 1.54 -2.04 -5.75
CA PHE A 80 1.26 -0.61 -5.65
C PHE A 80 0.47 -0.33 -4.37
N TRP A 81 1.11 0.37 -3.44
CA TRP A 81 0.56 0.65 -2.11
C TRP A 81 -0.22 1.97 -2.12
N GLU A 82 -1.52 1.88 -2.37
CA GLU A 82 -2.46 3.00 -2.24
C GLU A 82 -3.14 2.95 -0.87
N CYS A 83 -2.69 3.79 0.06
CA CYS A 83 -3.25 3.79 1.41
C CYS A 83 -3.10 5.15 2.11
N GLY A 84 -3.82 5.32 3.21
CA GLY A 84 -3.68 6.48 4.08
C GLY A 84 -2.43 6.41 4.95
N GLY A 85 -2.11 7.52 5.64
CA GLY A 85 -0.92 7.66 6.46
C GLY A 85 -0.69 6.54 7.49
N THR A 86 -1.77 5.97 8.04
CA THR A 86 -1.71 4.86 9.02
C THR A 86 -1.07 3.59 8.47
N LEU A 87 -1.26 3.27 7.18
CA LEU A 87 -0.63 2.10 6.56
C LEU A 87 0.64 2.49 5.81
N ALA A 88 0.71 3.70 5.25
CA ALA A 88 1.92 4.18 4.57
C ALA A 88 3.14 4.23 5.51
N ALA A 89 2.97 4.69 6.75
CA ALA A 89 4.05 4.76 7.74
C ALA A 89 4.70 3.39 8.03
N PRO A 90 3.95 2.33 8.42
CA PRO A 90 4.55 1.02 8.62
C PRO A 90 5.09 0.41 7.33
N CYS A 91 4.55 0.71 6.14
CA CYS A 91 5.15 0.26 4.87
C CYS A 91 6.54 0.89 4.63
N ILE A 92 6.72 2.15 5.01
CA ILE A 92 8.01 2.84 4.93
C ILE A 92 8.97 2.31 6.00
N SER A 93 8.53 2.18 7.25
CA SER A 93 9.40 1.77 8.35
C SER A 93 9.84 0.30 8.26
N SER A 94 9.04 -0.55 7.62
CA SER A 94 9.37 -1.96 7.33
C SER A 94 10.14 -2.15 6.03
N ALA A 95 10.51 -1.08 5.34
CA ALA A 95 11.30 -1.12 4.12
C ALA A 95 10.69 -1.90 2.93
N VAL A 96 9.39 -2.23 2.97
CA VAL A 96 8.68 -2.88 1.84
C VAL A 96 8.38 -1.91 0.69
N THR A 97 8.44 -0.60 0.95
CA THR A 97 8.26 0.45 -0.06
C THR A 97 9.61 0.87 -0.65
N HIS A 98 9.76 0.66 -1.96
CA HIS A 98 11.02 0.94 -2.66
C HIS A 98 10.99 2.26 -3.42
N LYS A 99 9.84 2.56 -4.04
CA LYS A 99 9.62 3.72 -4.89
C LYS A 99 8.44 4.53 -4.37
N LEU A 100 8.63 5.83 -4.28
CA LEU A 100 7.61 6.78 -3.83
C LEU A 100 7.09 7.60 -5.02
N LEU A 101 5.77 7.75 -5.07
CA LEU A 101 5.07 8.69 -5.94
C LEU A 101 4.20 9.58 -5.04
N ALA A 102 4.50 10.88 -4.99
CA ALA A 102 3.74 11.84 -4.21
C ALA A 102 3.13 12.90 -5.13
N PHE A 103 1.80 13.04 -5.07
CA PHE A 103 1.05 14.02 -5.83
C PHE A 103 0.64 15.19 -4.94
N VAL A 104 0.97 16.40 -5.36
CA VAL A 104 0.64 17.65 -4.67
C VAL A 104 -0.27 18.47 -5.57
N ALA A 105 -1.53 18.59 -5.16
CA ALA A 105 -2.49 19.45 -5.84
C ALA A 105 -2.34 20.91 -5.41
N PRO A 106 -2.71 21.89 -6.25
CA PRO A 106 -2.67 23.33 -5.92
C PRO A 106 -3.87 23.71 -5.03
N LYS A 107 -4.01 23.05 -3.87
CA LYS A 107 -5.12 23.21 -2.93
C LYS A 107 -4.61 23.24 -1.50
N ILE A 108 -5.24 24.06 -0.66
CA ILE A 108 -4.89 24.20 0.77
C ILE A 108 -6.14 23.90 1.59
N ILE A 109 -6.05 22.92 2.50
CA ILE A 109 -7.14 22.55 3.43
C ILE A 109 -6.79 23.00 4.85
N GLY A 110 -5.55 22.77 5.29
CA GLY A 110 -5.09 23.06 6.66
C GLY A 110 -5.75 22.16 7.73
N GLY A 111 -5.46 22.43 8.99
CA GLY A 111 -6.07 21.77 10.15
C GLY A 111 -5.14 20.81 10.89
N ALA A 112 -5.05 20.97 12.21
CA ALA A 112 -4.16 20.18 13.08
C ALA A 112 -4.51 18.68 13.15
N ARG A 113 -5.73 18.30 12.77
CA ARG A 113 -6.20 16.90 12.72
C ARG A 113 -6.48 16.42 11.29
N ALA A 114 -6.05 17.18 10.28
CA ALA A 114 -6.20 16.75 8.90
C ALA A 114 -5.33 15.50 8.67
N PRO A 115 -5.82 14.48 7.94
CA PRO A 115 -5.02 13.32 7.62
C PRO A 115 -3.76 13.71 6.83
N THR A 116 -2.62 13.14 7.21
CA THR A 116 -1.35 13.30 6.52
C THR A 116 -1.09 12.11 5.58
N PRO A 117 -0.29 12.29 4.51
CA PRO A 117 0.04 11.21 3.58
C PRO A 117 0.86 10.09 4.22
N VAL A 118 1.67 10.43 5.24
CA VAL A 118 2.42 9.48 6.06
C VAL A 118 2.10 9.78 7.52
N GLY A 119 1.71 8.74 8.27
CA GLY A 119 1.45 8.83 9.70
C GLY A 119 2.74 8.81 10.52
N GLU A 120 2.64 8.38 11.76
CA GLU A 120 3.76 8.38 12.71
C GLU A 120 4.86 7.38 12.32
N LEU A 121 6.07 7.89 12.08
CA LEU A 121 7.29 7.09 11.90
C LEU A 121 8.15 7.02 13.18
N GLY A 122 7.80 7.80 14.21
CA GLY A 122 8.52 7.82 15.49
C GLY A 122 9.84 8.58 15.48
N PHE A 123 10.12 9.37 14.44
CA PHE A 123 11.30 10.23 14.37
C PHE A 123 11.11 11.49 15.21
N VAL A 124 12.13 11.82 16.00
CA VAL A 124 12.17 13.00 16.88
C VAL A 124 13.15 14.05 16.40
N GLU A 125 14.09 13.68 15.52
CA GLU A 125 15.07 14.58 14.91
C GLU A 125 15.05 14.50 13.38
N MET A 126 15.33 15.61 12.70
CA MET A 126 15.39 15.63 11.22
C MET A 126 16.51 14.77 10.63
N THR A 127 17.55 14.49 11.40
CA THR A 127 18.63 13.55 11.07
C THR A 127 18.14 12.10 10.91
N GLN A 128 16.99 11.77 11.51
CA GLN A 128 16.35 10.45 11.41
C GLN A 128 15.37 10.36 10.24
N ALA A 129 15.03 11.49 9.61
CA ALA A 129 14.05 11.51 8.52
C ALA A 129 14.52 10.68 7.33
N VAL A 130 13.59 9.99 6.68
CA VAL A 130 13.89 9.19 5.50
C VAL A 130 14.14 10.12 4.31
N GLN A 131 15.39 10.15 3.85
CA GLN A 131 15.79 10.88 2.66
C GLN A 131 15.32 10.13 1.40
N VAL A 132 14.56 10.81 0.55
CA VAL A 132 14.26 10.32 -0.81
C VAL A 132 15.45 10.62 -1.70
N VAL A 133 15.88 9.63 -2.49
CA VAL A 133 17.01 9.73 -3.43
C VAL A 133 16.55 9.55 -4.87
N ASP A 134 17.40 9.96 -5.81
CA ASP A 134 17.15 9.89 -7.27
C ASP A 134 15.76 10.40 -7.66
N TYR A 135 15.36 11.52 -7.03
CA TYR A 135 14.03 12.06 -7.20
C TYR A 135 13.94 13.02 -8.39
N SER A 136 12.77 13.05 -9.01
CA SER A 136 12.40 13.97 -10.07
C SER A 136 11.04 14.57 -9.80
N TRP A 137 10.82 15.77 -10.32
CA TRP A 137 9.54 16.45 -10.29
C TRP A 137 8.96 16.55 -11.69
N GLN A 138 7.66 16.31 -11.82
CA GLN A 138 6.94 16.41 -13.08
C GLN A 138 5.56 17.03 -12.85
N GLN A 139 5.16 17.97 -13.71
CA GLN A 139 3.79 18.46 -13.73
C GLN A 139 2.85 17.43 -14.39
N VAL A 140 1.73 17.12 -13.73
CA VAL A 140 0.70 16.20 -14.21
C VAL A 140 -0.64 16.94 -14.17
N GLY A 141 -1.04 17.52 -15.30
CA GLY A 141 -2.19 18.42 -15.35
C GLY A 141 -1.98 19.63 -14.42
N PRO A 142 -2.89 19.90 -13.48
CA PRO A 142 -2.74 20.99 -12.50
C PRO A 142 -1.84 20.62 -11.31
N ASP A 143 -1.51 19.33 -11.13
CA ASP A 143 -0.80 18.82 -9.96
C ASP A 143 0.69 18.68 -10.23
N LEU A 144 1.48 18.58 -9.16
CA LEU A 144 2.91 18.29 -9.20
C LEU A 144 3.16 16.89 -8.63
N MET A 145 3.90 16.05 -9.36
CA MET A 145 4.29 14.72 -8.94
C MET A 145 5.79 14.68 -8.60
N MET A 146 6.12 14.28 -7.38
CA MET A 146 7.46 13.82 -7.01
C MET A 146 7.55 12.31 -7.21
N CYS A 147 8.60 11.85 -7.87
CA CYS A 147 8.93 10.43 -7.97
C CYS A 147 10.35 10.23 -7.46
N GLY A 148 10.61 9.22 -6.64
CA GLY A 148 11.96 8.91 -6.15
C GLY A 148 12.03 7.56 -5.43
N TYR A 149 13.18 7.23 -4.84
CA TYR A 149 13.43 5.94 -4.19
C TYR A 149 13.79 6.09 -2.72
N LEU A 150 13.48 5.06 -1.93
CA LEU A 150 13.77 4.99 -0.49
C LEU A 150 14.99 4.08 -0.24
N PRO A 151 16.12 4.60 0.27
CA PRO A 151 17.36 3.83 0.45
C PRO A 151 17.22 2.63 1.41
N ALA A 152 16.37 2.76 2.44
CA ALA A 152 16.19 1.74 3.48
C ALA A 152 15.64 0.40 2.96
N SER A 153 15.03 0.39 1.77
CA SER A 153 14.54 -0.81 1.07
C SER A 153 15.62 -1.57 0.29
N GLY A 154 16.88 -1.17 0.44
CA GLY A 154 17.97 -1.59 -0.42
C GLY A 154 18.04 -0.79 -1.73
N GLY A 155 16.92 -0.37 -2.32
CA GLY A 155 16.91 0.46 -3.54
C GLY A 155 17.77 -0.09 -4.70
N LEU A 156 18.11 0.74 -5.68
CA LEU A 156 19.07 0.38 -6.75
C LEU A 156 20.51 0.22 -6.21
N ALA A 157 20.84 0.87 -5.08
CA ALA A 157 22.17 0.83 -4.50
C ALA A 157 22.50 -0.54 -3.85
N ALA A 158 21.53 -1.26 -3.28
CA ALA A 158 21.72 -2.63 -2.82
C ALA A 158 21.84 -3.63 -3.97
N LEU A 159 21.23 -3.33 -5.14
CA LEU A 159 21.43 -4.11 -6.36
C LEU A 159 22.79 -3.84 -7.04
N ALA A 160 23.42 -2.71 -6.74
CA ALA A 160 24.76 -2.35 -7.24
C ALA A 160 25.89 -2.74 -6.28
N ALA A 161 25.56 -3.32 -5.13
CA ALA A 161 26.51 -3.76 -4.10
C ALA A 161 26.91 -5.25 -4.23
N GLU A 162 26.54 -5.91 -5.34
CA GLU A 162 27.01 -7.25 -5.74
C GLU A 162 27.96 -7.17 -6.96
#